data_AF-A0AAU6D5Q2-F1
#
_entry.id   AF-A0AAU6D5Q2-F1
#
_cell.length_a   1.000
_cell.length_b   1.000
_cell.length_c   1.000
_cell.angle_alpha   90.00
_cell.angle_beta   90.00
_cell.angle_gamma   90.00
#
_symmetry.space_group_name_H-M   'P 1'
#
loop_
_entity.id
_entity.type
_entity.pdbx_description
1 polymer ?
#
loop_
_entity_poly.entity_id
_entity_poly.type
_entity_poly.pdbx_seq_one_letter_code
_entity_poly.pdbx_strand_id
1 'polypeptide(L)'
;MELFDGELPGPATAEVPIVGYPHLPKIAIESSLRDLGPDEVESVLRYESRHRARTPVIRLLTARLRRFRDGDGAAAPATEG
;
A
#
# COMPACT_ATOMS: atom_id res chain seq x y z
N MET A 1 -5.76 35.86 -8.98
CA MET A 1 -6.18 34.52 -9.40
C MET A 1 -5.41 33.57 -8.50
N GLU A 2 -6.13 32.97 -7.56
CA GLU A 2 -5.57 32.40 -6.33
C GLU A 2 -4.61 31.23 -6.63
N LEU A 3 -3.39 31.34 -6.07
CA LEU A 3 -2.50 30.21 -5.86
C LEU A 3 -3.23 29.23 -4.93
N PHE A 4 -3.50 28.01 -5.40
CA PHE A 4 -3.86 26.90 -4.53
C PHE A 4 -2.61 26.42 -3.80
N ASP A 5 -2.18 27.20 -2.80
CA ASP A 5 -1.19 26.83 -1.81
C ASP A 5 -1.94 26.75 -0.48
N GLY A 6 -2.11 25.55 0.11
CA GLY A 6 -2.78 25.49 1.41
C GLY A 6 -3.38 24.18 1.93
N GLU A 7 -3.03 23.00 1.43
CA GLU A 7 -3.19 21.79 2.25
C GLU A 7 -2.12 20.75 1.86
N LEU A 8 -0.88 20.97 2.28
CA LEU A 8 0.02 19.84 2.49
C LEU A 8 -0.61 19.03 3.63
N PRO A 9 -1.03 17.76 3.42
CA PRO A 9 -1.41 16.95 4.56
C PRO A 9 -0.18 16.86 5.47
N GLY A 10 -0.31 17.37 6.69
CA GLY A 10 0.71 17.23 7.74
C GLY A 10 1.05 15.74 7.96
N PRO A 11 2.09 15.42 8.75
CA PRO A 11 2.67 14.07 8.84
C PRO A 11 1.75 13.05 9.56
N ALA A 12 0.62 12.72 8.97
CA ALA A 12 -0.38 11.75 9.42
C ALA A 12 -0.61 10.62 8.40
N THR A 13 0.22 10.56 7.35
CA THR A 13 0.34 9.44 6.40
C THR A 13 1.67 8.68 6.53
N ALA A 14 2.55 9.07 7.45
CA ALA A 14 3.94 8.60 7.51
C ALA A 14 4.12 7.08 7.78
N GLU A 15 3.09 6.37 8.25
CA GLU A 15 3.19 4.93 8.52
C GLU A 15 2.66 4.04 7.38
N VAL A 16 1.91 4.59 6.41
CA VAL A 16 1.31 3.80 5.32
C VAL A 16 1.30 4.55 3.99
N PRO A 17 1.73 3.93 2.87
CA PRO A 17 1.84 4.57 1.55
C PRO A 17 0.49 4.81 0.84
N ILE A 18 -0.64 4.57 1.52
CA ILE A 18 -1.98 4.72 0.95
C ILE A 18 -2.68 5.90 1.64
N VAL A 19 -3.02 6.93 0.85
CA VAL A 19 -3.77 8.10 1.35
C VAL A 19 -5.16 7.68 1.83
N GLY A 20 -5.55 8.12 3.02
CA GLY A 20 -6.86 7.80 3.60
C GLY A 20 -7.05 6.34 4.00
N TYR A 21 -5.98 5.52 3.99
CA TYR A 21 -5.98 4.09 4.30
C TYR A 21 -6.88 3.65 5.47
N PRO A 22 -6.89 4.35 6.63
CA PRO A 22 -7.65 3.90 7.79
C PRO A 22 -9.18 3.88 7.55
N HIS A 23 -9.66 4.60 6.55
CA HIS A 23 -11.07 4.70 6.19
C HIS A 23 -11.44 3.89 4.95
N LEU A 24 -10.46 3.29 4.26
CA LEU A 24 -10.73 2.57 3.03
C LEU A 24 -11.45 1.25 3.28
N PRO A 25 -12.47 0.92 2.47
CA PRO A 25 -13.06 -0.41 2.45
C PRO A 25 -12.08 -1.42 1.85
N LYS A 26 -12.26 -2.70 2.19
CA LYS A 26 -11.40 -3.80 1.72
C LYS A 26 -11.18 -3.79 0.20
N ILE A 27 -12.24 -3.54 -0.58
CA ILE A 27 -12.17 -3.53 -2.05
C ILE A 27 -11.28 -2.40 -2.60
N ALA A 28 -11.26 -1.24 -1.95
CA ALA A 28 -10.40 -0.13 -2.34
C ALA A 28 -8.94 -0.43 -1.98
N ILE A 29 -8.70 -1.05 -0.82
CA ILE A 29 -7.38 -1.53 -0.42
C ILE A 29 -6.86 -2.53 -1.46
N GLU A 30 -7.68 -3.52 -1.87
CA GLU A 30 -7.31 -4.52 -2.89
C GLU A 30 -6.88 -3.89 -4.22
N SER A 31 -7.49 -2.78 -4.61
CA SER A 31 -7.07 -2.03 -5.80
C SER A 31 -5.70 -1.39 -5.59
N SER A 32 -5.50 -0.66 -4.50
CA SER A 32 -4.23 0.00 -4.19
C SER A 32 -3.06 -0.99 -4.04
N LEU A 33 -3.29 -2.20 -3.52
CA LEU A 33 -2.23 -3.21 -3.37
C LEU A 33 -1.66 -3.74 -4.70
N ARG A 34 -2.31 -3.45 -5.83
CA ARG A 34 -1.79 -3.85 -7.15
C ARG A 34 -0.62 -2.99 -7.56
N ASP A 35 -0.68 -1.70 -7.24
CA ASP A 35 0.34 -0.70 -7.57
C ASP A 35 1.49 -0.65 -6.55
N LEU A 36 1.31 -1.25 -5.37
CA LEU A 36 2.34 -1.29 -4.33
C LEU A 36 3.37 -2.40 -4.55
N GLY A 37 4.63 -2.06 -4.28
CA GLY A 37 5.76 -2.98 -4.19
C GLY A 37 5.79 -3.78 -2.87
N PRO A 38 6.73 -4.75 -2.74
CA PRO A 38 6.84 -5.61 -1.56
C PRO A 38 7.07 -4.82 -0.26
N ASP A 39 7.98 -3.84 -0.25
CA ASP A 39 8.29 -3.03 0.94
C ASP A 39 7.09 -2.18 1.40
N GLU A 40 6.36 -1.63 0.44
CA GLU A 40 5.15 -0.85 0.70
C GLU A 40 4.05 -1.72 1.29
N VAL A 41 3.83 -2.92 0.75
CA VAL A 41 2.87 -3.90 1.29
C VAL A 41 3.27 -4.34 2.70
N GLU A 42 4.56 -4.51 2.98
CA GLU A 42 5.05 -4.81 4.34
C GLU A 42 4.76 -3.67 5.32
N SER A 43 4.94 -2.42 4.89
CA SER A 43 4.64 -1.24 5.71
C SER A 43 3.16 -1.20 6.09
N VAL A 44 2.26 -1.48 5.14
CA VAL A 44 0.81 -1.60 5.38
C VAL A 44 0.50 -2.75 6.35
N LEU A 45 1.17 -3.89 6.24
CA LEU A 45 0.97 -5.03 7.15
C LEU A 45 1.39 -4.69 8.58
N ARG A 46 2.49 -3.97 8.75
CA ARG A 46 2.97 -3.51 10.05
C ARG A 46 1.98 -2.53 10.69
N TYR A 47 1.48 -1.58 9.90
CA TYR A 47 0.45 -0.64 10.35
C TYR A 47 -0.83 -1.36 10.79
N GLU A 48 -1.33 -2.28 9.96
CA GLU A 48 -2.52 -3.08 10.29
C GLU A 48 -2.34 -3.86 11.58
N SER A 49 -1.22 -4.57 11.73
CA SER A 49 -0.96 -5.39 12.92
C SER A 49 -0.83 -4.55 14.20
N ARG A 50 -0.33 -3.32 14.09
CA ARG A 50 -0.12 -2.42 15.23
C ARG A 50 -1.38 -1.65 15.65
N HIS A 51 -2.21 -1.25 14.69
CA HIS A 51 -3.23 -0.22 14.93
C HIS A 51 -4.67 -0.66 14.69
N ARG A 52 -4.90 -1.55 13.72
CA ARG A 52 -6.26 -1.84 13.21
C ARG A 52 -6.68 -3.28 13.39
N ALA A 53 -5.72 -4.20 13.37
CA ALA A 53 -5.90 -5.64 13.49
C ALA A 53 -7.01 -6.20 12.59
N ARG A 54 -7.20 -5.65 11.36
CA ARG A 54 -8.25 -6.15 10.45
C ARG A 54 -7.80 -7.48 9.86
N THR A 55 -8.21 -8.58 10.48
CA THR A 55 -7.90 -9.96 10.05
C THR A 55 -8.02 -10.20 8.53
N PRO A 56 -9.12 -9.80 7.84
CA PRO A 56 -9.22 -10.02 6.39
C PRO A 56 -8.16 -9.24 5.58
N VAL A 57 -7.76 -8.06 6.05
CA VAL A 57 -6.76 -7.21 5.39
C VAL A 57 -5.35 -7.74 5.66
N ILE A 58 -5.05 -8.15 6.90
CA ILE A 58 -3.78 -8.79 7.26
C ILE A 58 -3.54 -10.06 6.44
N ARG A 59 -4.56 -10.91 6.27
CA ARG A 59 -4.46 -12.12 5.44
C ARG A 59 -4.18 -11.80 3.97
N LEU A 60 -4.83 -10.77 3.44
CA LEU A 60 -4.63 -10.30 2.07
C LEU A 60 -3.17 -9.82 1.85
N LEU A 61 -2.68 -8.96 2.73
CA LEU A 61 -1.31 -8.42 2.69
C LEU A 61 -0.26 -9.54 2.80
N THR A 62 -0.47 -10.48 3.73
CA THR A 62 0.41 -11.64 3.92
C THR A 62 0.46 -12.51 2.67
N ALA A 63 -0.68 -12.75 2.01
CA ALA A 63 -0.73 -13.51 0.76
C ALA A 63 -0.02 -12.80 -0.39
N ARG A 64 -0.11 -11.45 -0.46
CA ARG A 64 0.58 -10.64 -1.46
C ARG A 64 2.11 -10.70 -1.28
N LEU A 65 2.61 -10.60 -0.05
CA LEU A 65 4.04 -10.76 0.26
C LEU A 65 4.57 -12.15 -0.09
N ARG A 66 3.78 -13.20 0.15
CA ARG A 66 4.15 -14.56 -0.27
C ARG A 66 4.32 -14.65 -1.79
N ARG A 67 3.41 -14.05 -2.58
CA ARG A 67 3.54 -14.02 -4.05
C ARG A 67 4.80 -13.30 -4.52
N PHE A 68 5.19 -12.20 -3.88
CA PHE A 68 6.47 -11.53 -4.19
C PHE A 68 7.68 -12.42 -3.89
N ARG A 69 7.65 -13.21 -2.80
CA ARG A 69 8.73 -14.15 -2.45
C ARG A 69 8.81 -15.35 -3.38
N ASP A 70 7.67 -15.85 -3.86
CA ASP A 70 7.59 -16.95 -4.83
C ASP A 70 7.97 -16.54 -6.26
N GLY A 71 8.30 -15.27 -6.50
CA GLY A 71 8.78 -14.79 -7.80
C GLY A 71 7.69 -14.31 -8.77
N ASP A 72 6.44 -14.19 -8.33
CA ASP A 72 5.33 -13.59 -9.12
C ASP A 72 5.39 -12.04 -9.13
N GLY A 73 6.61 -11.50 -9.01
CA GLY A 73 6.93 -10.07 -8.95
C GLY A 73 7.73 -9.59 -10.16
N ALA A 74 7.52 -10.17 -11.34
CA ALA A 74 8.21 -9.75 -12.55
C ALA A 74 7.66 -8.41 -13.09
N ALA A 75 8.33 -7.31 -12.71
CA ALA A 75 8.39 -6.10 -13.53
C ALA A 75 9.52 -6.26 -14.57
N ALA A 76 9.11 -6.51 -15.82
CA ALA A 76 9.75 -6.29 -17.15
C ALA A 76 11.18 -6.78 -17.49
N PRO A 77 11.40 -7.35 -18.71
CA PRO A 77 12.64 -7.09 -19.45
C PRO A 77 12.53 -5.70 -20.10
N ALA A 78 13.23 -4.72 -19.54
CA ALA A 78 13.73 -3.60 -20.33
C ALA A 78 14.91 -4.14 -21.16
N THR A 79 14.69 -4.31 -22.46
CA THR A 79 15.78 -4.39 -23.44
C THR A 79 15.51 -3.34 -24.50
N GLU A 80 16.49 -2.45 -24.61
CA GLU A 80 16.66 -1.34 -25.54
C GLU A 80 16.36 -1.73 -27.01
N GLY A 81 15.91 -0.72 -27.76
CA GLY A 81 15.96 -0.66 -29.22
C GLY A 81 16.41 0.73 -29.65
#